data_AF-A0A8D6V521-F1
#
_entry.id   AF-A0A8D6V521-F1
#
_cell.length_a   1.000
_cell.length_b   1.000
_cell.length_c   1.000
_cell.angle_alpha   90.00
_cell.angle_beta   90.00
_cell.angle_gamma   90.00
#
_symmetry.space_group_name_H-M   'P 1'
#
loop_
_entity.id
_entity.type
_entity.pdbx_description
1 polymer ?
#
loop_
_entity_poly.entity_id
_entity_poly.type
_entity_poly.pdbx_seq_one_letter_code
_entity_poly.pdbx_strand_id
1 'polypeptide(L)'
;MNIDRLLQARAAEGRPLRVGLYGAGFMARGIVNQIAHSVPGMRVSVICNRSVDKALEAYRQAGQHARVVDGASELKRQIAAGIPAVTDDPALLYECDALDCLIDATGAIDYGARISLGAIAHGRHMVTMNAELDGTVGPLLKRKADAAGVIFSACDGDQPGVQMNLYRFVRSIGLTPLLCGNIKSLQDPYRTPATQAGFAAKWGQDPHMVTSFADGTKISFEQAIVANGTGMSILQRGMTGYEHRAHVDELTRRYDIEALRAVGGAVDYVVGALPSPGVFVLASHDDAGQQHYLNLYKLGEGPLYSFYAPYHLCHFEVPLSVARVVLLGDAVLQPLGAPLVEVIATAKRDLAIGETIDGLGGYMSYGQCERADVTANARLLPMGVAEGCVLRHAVAKDQVLTYDDVQLPANRLIDRLRAEQASVFADAAELAGTRPASAYRCRSRWSRCLPVPPSASCRPGVRWPPRWWCSATACCPPRIWCSRYRHGWPRRWRTAIWVWISSSCCRASSSTTSTMPARTRRAGAAITPAAASAASICRTGRWVLRWHWPIRCGPAWTMGTWAGPGLPR
;
A
#
# COMPACT_ATOMS: atom_id res chain seq x y z
N MET A 1 -5.10 4.23 17.73
CA MET A 1 -5.72 3.13 18.51
C MET A 1 -5.29 1.83 17.87
N ASN A 2 -4.85 0.83 18.63
CA ASN A 2 -4.13 -0.30 18.03
C ASN A 2 -5.11 -1.37 17.51
N ILE A 3 -4.86 -1.85 16.30
CA ILE A 3 -5.76 -2.74 15.53
C ILE A 3 -5.90 -4.13 16.20
N ASP A 4 -4.81 -4.64 16.75
CA ASP A 4 -4.75 -5.91 17.51
C ASP A 4 -5.78 -5.94 18.64
N ARG A 5 -5.85 -4.88 19.45
CA ARG A 5 -6.76 -4.79 20.60
C ARG A 5 -8.23 -4.66 20.18
N LEU A 6 -8.49 -3.99 19.06
CA LEU A 6 -9.83 -3.85 18.50
C LEU A 6 -10.36 -5.18 17.95
N LEU A 7 -9.50 -5.94 17.26
CA LEU A 7 -9.79 -7.29 16.78
C LEU A 7 -9.98 -8.30 17.95
N GLN A 8 -9.12 -8.25 18.96
CA GLN A 8 -9.30 -9.02 20.21
C GLN A 8 -10.61 -8.68 20.92
N ALA A 9 -11.02 -7.40 20.97
CA ALA A 9 -12.31 -7.01 21.53
C ALA A 9 -13.49 -7.62 20.75
N ARG A 10 -13.49 -7.55 19.41
CA ARG A 10 -14.51 -8.21 18.57
C ARG A 10 -14.55 -9.73 18.75
N ALA A 11 -13.41 -10.36 19.02
CA ALA A 11 -13.36 -11.78 19.37
C ALA A 11 -14.02 -12.07 20.73
N ALA A 12 -13.68 -11.29 21.77
CA ALA A 12 -14.23 -11.44 23.12
C ALA A 12 -15.73 -11.11 23.21
N GLU A 13 -16.23 -10.18 22.38
CA GLU A 13 -17.66 -9.89 22.20
C GLU A 13 -18.44 -11.03 21.52
N GLY A 14 -17.77 -12.05 20.95
CA GLY A 14 -18.41 -13.03 20.08
C GLY A 14 -18.94 -12.43 18.76
N ARG A 15 -18.51 -11.22 18.41
CA ARG A 15 -19.05 -10.39 17.32
C ARG A 15 -17.96 -10.05 16.28
N PRO A 16 -17.39 -11.07 15.62
CA PRO A 16 -16.31 -10.87 14.64
C PRO A 16 -16.78 -10.07 13.44
N LEU A 17 -15.83 -9.41 12.76
CA LEU A 17 -16.02 -8.81 11.45
C LEU A 17 -16.28 -9.90 10.41
N ARG A 18 -17.33 -9.71 9.60
CA ARG A 18 -17.78 -10.65 8.57
C ARG A 18 -17.45 -10.08 7.21
N VAL A 19 -16.48 -10.67 6.51
CA VAL A 19 -16.07 -10.21 5.18
C VAL A 19 -16.64 -11.07 4.06
N GLY A 20 -17.06 -10.43 2.97
CA GLY A 20 -17.28 -11.07 1.68
C GLY A 20 -16.06 -10.91 0.79
N LEU A 21 -15.66 -11.97 0.08
CA LEU A 21 -14.45 -11.98 -0.76
C LEU A 21 -14.80 -12.32 -2.21
N TYR A 22 -14.44 -11.46 -3.14
CA TYR A 22 -14.56 -11.72 -4.58
C TYR A 22 -13.26 -12.34 -5.12
N GLY A 23 -13.41 -13.50 -5.76
CA GLY A 23 -12.32 -14.30 -6.33
C GLY A 23 -11.79 -15.39 -5.39
N ALA A 24 -11.32 -16.50 -5.98
CA ALA A 24 -10.67 -17.62 -5.29
C ALA A 24 -9.25 -17.91 -5.84
N GLY A 25 -8.53 -16.85 -6.22
CA GLY A 25 -7.17 -16.92 -6.77
C GLY A 25 -6.07 -17.23 -5.74
N PHE A 26 -4.81 -17.01 -6.12
CA PHE A 26 -3.65 -17.17 -5.23
C PHE A 26 -3.76 -16.28 -3.97
N MET A 27 -4.04 -14.98 -4.16
CA MET A 27 -4.18 -14.01 -3.07
C MET A 27 -5.37 -14.29 -2.16
N ALA A 28 -6.53 -14.61 -2.75
CA ALA A 28 -7.76 -14.91 -2.00
C ALA A 28 -7.59 -16.11 -1.06
N ARG A 29 -6.95 -17.20 -1.51
CA ARG A 29 -6.66 -18.37 -0.66
C ARG A 29 -5.74 -18.00 0.51
N GLY A 30 -4.76 -17.14 0.28
CA GLY A 30 -3.91 -16.55 1.34
C GLY A 30 -4.72 -15.76 2.37
N ILE A 31 -5.66 -14.90 1.94
CA ILE A 31 -6.56 -14.15 2.83
C ILE A 31 -7.41 -15.08 3.69
N VAL A 32 -8.04 -16.11 3.08
CA VAL A 32 -8.90 -17.07 3.79
C VAL A 32 -8.10 -17.81 4.88
N ASN A 33 -6.92 -18.33 4.53
CA ASN A 33 -6.03 -19.01 5.47
C ASN A 33 -5.55 -18.09 6.61
N GLN A 34 -5.11 -16.86 6.28
CA GLN A 34 -4.66 -15.87 7.26
C GLN A 34 -5.79 -15.49 8.24
N ILE A 35 -7.00 -15.22 7.75
CA ILE A 35 -8.14 -14.87 8.61
C ILE A 35 -8.57 -16.07 9.46
N ALA A 36 -8.60 -17.28 8.90
CA ALA A 36 -9.01 -18.50 9.60
C ALA A 36 -8.11 -18.86 10.80
N HIS A 37 -6.80 -18.54 10.73
CA HIS A 37 -5.82 -19.03 11.71
C HIS A 37 -5.11 -17.91 12.51
N SER A 38 -5.06 -16.68 12.01
CA SER A 38 -4.22 -15.61 12.59
C SER A 38 -4.95 -14.33 12.96
N VAL A 39 -6.22 -14.16 12.58
CA VAL A 39 -6.98 -12.90 12.79
C VAL A 39 -8.16 -13.12 13.75
N PRO A 40 -7.95 -13.05 15.08
CA PRO A 40 -9.05 -13.15 16.03
C PRO A 40 -10.08 -12.03 15.78
N GLY A 41 -11.37 -12.34 15.85
CA GLY A 41 -12.41 -11.33 15.65
C GLY A 41 -12.69 -10.95 14.19
N MET A 42 -12.26 -11.77 13.22
CA MET A 42 -12.65 -11.67 11.81
C MET A 42 -13.01 -13.05 11.23
N ARG A 43 -13.88 -13.11 10.20
CA ARG A 43 -14.23 -14.31 9.44
C ARG A 43 -14.51 -13.98 7.97
N VAL A 44 -13.89 -14.70 7.03
CA VAL A 44 -14.38 -14.77 5.65
C VAL A 44 -15.69 -15.55 5.66
N SER A 45 -16.79 -14.85 5.47
CA SER A 45 -18.13 -15.38 5.68
C SER A 45 -18.78 -15.86 4.37
N VAL A 46 -18.35 -15.30 3.23
CA VAL A 46 -18.69 -15.79 1.89
C VAL A 46 -17.59 -15.51 0.88
N ILE A 47 -17.39 -16.43 -0.07
CA ILE A 47 -16.59 -16.19 -1.28
C ILE A 47 -17.50 -16.21 -2.52
N CYS A 48 -17.44 -15.17 -3.34
CA CYS A 48 -18.02 -15.15 -4.68
C CYS A 48 -16.95 -15.50 -5.73
N ASN A 49 -17.15 -16.55 -6.52
CA ASN A 49 -16.21 -16.92 -7.57
C ASN A 49 -16.87 -17.77 -8.69
N ARG A 50 -16.65 -17.39 -9.97
CA ARG A 50 -17.17 -18.07 -11.18
C ARG A 50 -16.92 -19.60 -11.25
N SER A 51 -16.00 -20.12 -10.46
CA SER A 51 -15.82 -21.56 -10.23
C SER A 51 -16.01 -21.83 -8.74
N VAL A 52 -17.19 -22.32 -8.38
CA VAL A 52 -17.59 -22.65 -7.01
C VAL A 52 -16.56 -23.58 -6.35
N ASP A 53 -16.08 -24.59 -7.07
CA ASP A 53 -15.07 -25.54 -6.57
C ASP A 53 -13.77 -24.86 -6.09
N LYS A 54 -13.30 -23.82 -6.78
CA LYS A 54 -12.08 -23.09 -6.35
C LYS A 54 -12.29 -22.33 -5.05
N ALA A 55 -13.52 -21.87 -4.78
CA ALA A 55 -13.88 -21.20 -3.54
C ALA A 55 -14.14 -22.19 -2.39
N LEU A 56 -14.75 -23.35 -2.67
CA LEU A 56 -14.84 -24.46 -1.72
C LEU A 56 -13.43 -24.97 -1.33
N GLU A 57 -12.53 -25.11 -2.31
CA GLU A 57 -11.12 -25.45 -2.11
C GLU A 57 -10.37 -24.41 -1.26
N ALA A 58 -10.64 -23.11 -1.45
CA ALA A 58 -10.04 -22.04 -0.64
C ALA A 58 -10.36 -22.19 0.86
N TYR A 59 -11.61 -22.51 1.19
CA TYR A 59 -12.00 -22.82 2.57
C TYR A 59 -11.40 -24.15 3.06
N ARG A 60 -11.42 -25.19 2.22
CA ARG A 60 -10.87 -26.52 2.56
C ARG A 60 -9.38 -26.46 2.89
N GLN A 61 -8.61 -25.64 2.17
CA GLN A 61 -7.18 -25.41 2.44
C GLN A 61 -6.94 -24.72 3.79
N ALA A 62 -7.87 -23.86 4.24
CA ALA A 62 -7.87 -23.24 5.57
C ALA A 62 -8.56 -24.08 6.66
N GLY A 63 -8.75 -25.39 6.43
CA GLY A 63 -9.39 -26.31 7.38
C GLY A 63 -10.88 -26.04 7.64
N GLN A 64 -11.57 -25.32 6.75
CA GLN A 64 -12.98 -24.96 6.89
C GLN A 64 -13.87 -25.67 5.87
N HIS A 65 -15.12 -25.94 6.25
CA HIS A 65 -16.16 -26.44 5.35
C HIS A 65 -17.16 -25.33 5.06
N ALA A 66 -17.35 -25.02 3.78
CA ALA A 66 -18.32 -24.03 3.31
C ALA A 66 -19.50 -24.71 2.60
N ARG A 67 -20.61 -23.98 2.46
CA ARG A 67 -21.80 -24.41 1.70
C ARG A 67 -22.01 -23.53 0.47
N VAL A 68 -22.41 -24.13 -0.64
CA VAL A 68 -22.92 -23.37 -1.80
C VAL A 68 -24.26 -22.73 -1.42
N VAL A 69 -24.49 -21.48 -1.82
CA VAL A 69 -25.74 -20.74 -1.58
C VAL A 69 -26.16 -19.92 -2.80
N ASP A 70 -27.43 -20.07 -3.18
CA ASP A 70 -27.97 -19.49 -4.42
C ASP A 70 -29.03 -18.40 -4.14
N GLY A 71 -29.06 -17.84 -2.92
CA GLY A 71 -30.02 -16.80 -2.56
C GLY A 71 -29.76 -16.11 -1.22
N ALA A 72 -30.11 -14.83 -1.14
CA ALA A 72 -29.81 -13.95 0.01
C ALA A 72 -30.37 -14.48 1.34
N SER A 73 -31.57 -15.07 1.33
CA SER A 73 -32.19 -15.69 2.51
C SER A 73 -31.43 -16.90 3.03
N GLU A 74 -30.65 -17.61 2.20
CA GLU A 74 -29.76 -18.67 2.68
C GLU A 74 -28.42 -18.11 3.14
N LEU A 75 -27.81 -17.21 2.37
CA LEU A 75 -26.56 -16.56 2.75
C LEU A 75 -26.65 -15.94 4.16
N LYS A 76 -27.74 -15.22 4.46
CA LYS A 76 -27.98 -14.66 5.80
C LYS A 76 -28.09 -15.75 6.89
N ARG A 77 -28.65 -16.94 6.60
CA ARG A 77 -28.70 -18.07 7.55
C ARG A 77 -27.30 -18.64 7.80
N GLN A 78 -26.49 -18.85 6.77
CA GLN A 78 -25.12 -19.38 6.93
C GLN A 78 -24.25 -18.40 7.74
N ILE A 79 -24.29 -17.10 7.41
CA ILE A 79 -23.58 -16.04 8.15
C ILE A 79 -24.03 -15.99 9.63
N ALA A 80 -25.34 -16.09 9.89
CA ALA A 80 -25.88 -16.10 11.25
C ALA A 80 -25.46 -17.34 12.06
N ALA A 81 -25.41 -18.51 11.42
CA ALA A 81 -24.87 -19.74 12.01
C ALA A 81 -23.33 -19.73 12.13
N GLY A 82 -22.64 -18.76 11.54
CA GLY A 82 -21.19 -18.68 11.48
C GLY A 82 -20.56 -19.72 10.55
N ILE A 83 -21.35 -20.33 9.65
CA ILE A 83 -20.93 -21.29 8.62
C ILE A 83 -20.49 -20.50 7.38
N PRO A 84 -19.30 -20.74 6.83
CA PRO A 84 -18.87 -20.05 5.60
C PRO A 84 -19.69 -20.46 4.38
N ALA A 85 -19.87 -19.54 3.43
CA ALA A 85 -20.65 -19.75 2.22
C ALA A 85 -19.81 -19.56 0.93
N VAL A 86 -20.28 -20.13 -0.17
CA VAL A 86 -19.76 -19.93 -1.53
C VAL A 86 -20.91 -19.66 -2.48
N THR A 87 -20.70 -18.78 -3.45
CA THR A 87 -21.63 -18.53 -4.56
C THR A 87 -20.85 -18.11 -5.80
N ASP A 88 -21.50 -18.08 -6.97
CA ASP A 88 -20.97 -17.42 -8.17
C ASP A 88 -21.70 -16.10 -8.51
N ASP A 89 -22.86 -15.83 -7.90
CA ASP A 89 -23.57 -14.56 -8.02
C ASP A 89 -22.88 -13.44 -7.19
N PRO A 90 -22.39 -12.36 -7.82
CA PRO A 90 -21.80 -11.23 -7.10
C PRO A 90 -22.81 -10.37 -6.33
N ALA A 91 -24.11 -10.42 -6.66
CA ALA A 91 -25.13 -9.57 -6.06
C ALA A 91 -25.41 -9.95 -4.60
N LEU A 92 -25.48 -11.25 -4.29
CA LEU A 92 -25.68 -11.75 -2.94
C LEU A 92 -24.69 -11.16 -1.92
N LEU A 93 -23.47 -10.80 -2.33
CA LEU A 93 -22.47 -10.19 -1.46
C LEU A 93 -22.79 -8.72 -1.13
N TYR A 94 -23.04 -7.87 -2.13
CA TYR A 94 -23.30 -6.44 -1.85
C TYR A 94 -24.70 -6.18 -1.31
N GLU A 95 -25.69 -7.02 -1.62
CA GLU A 95 -27.02 -6.96 -1.02
C GLU A 95 -27.03 -7.42 0.46
N CYS A 96 -26.02 -8.17 0.92
CA CYS A 96 -26.00 -8.72 2.28
C CYS A 96 -25.65 -7.68 3.36
N ASP A 97 -26.68 -7.24 4.10
CA ASP A 97 -26.56 -6.42 5.31
C ASP A 97 -25.85 -7.09 6.50
N ALA A 98 -25.58 -8.40 6.43
CA ALA A 98 -24.88 -9.13 7.48
C ALA A 98 -23.34 -9.11 7.33
N LEU A 99 -22.80 -8.51 6.26
CA LEU A 99 -21.36 -8.34 6.01
C LEU A 99 -20.89 -6.93 6.38
N ASP A 100 -19.76 -6.82 7.09
CA ASP A 100 -19.18 -5.54 7.50
C ASP A 100 -18.34 -4.88 6.37
N CYS A 101 -17.70 -5.68 5.51
CA CYS A 101 -16.83 -5.21 4.42
C CYS A 101 -16.74 -6.23 3.28
N LEU A 102 -16.51 -5.75 2.07
CA LEU A 102 -16.21 -6.56 0.89
C LEU A 102 -14.73 -6.42 0.49
N ILE A 103 -14.19 -7.44 -0.19
CA ILE A 103 -12.81 -7.47 -0.67
C ILE A 103 -12.77 -7.87 -2.15
N ASP A 104 -12.10 -7.09 -3.01
CA ASP A 104 -11.77 -7.51 -4.38
C ASP A 104 -10.35 -8.11 -4.43
N ALA A 105 -10.28 -9.42 -4.70
CA ALA A 105 -9.06 -10.16 -4.98
C ALA A 105 -9.12 -10.87 -6.35
N THR A 106 -9.88 -10.30 -7.30
CA THR A 106 -10.10 -10.87 -8.65
C THR A 106 -9.01 -10.52 -9.65
N GLY A 107 -8.46 -9.31 -9.59
CA GLY A 107 -7.48 -8.78 -10.57
C GLY A 107 -8.07 -8.47 -11.95
N ALA A 108 -9.39 -8.48 -12.11
CA ALA A 108 -10.07 -8.21 -13.37
C ALA A 108 -10.72 -6.82 -13.36
N ILE A 109 -10.39 -5.96 -14.33
CA ILE A 109 -10.79 -4.53 -14.27
C ILE A 109 -12.31 -4.35 -14.44
N ASP A 110 -12.91 -4.81 -15.54
CA ASP A 110 -14.34 -4.55 -15.81
C ASP A 110 -15.27 -5.26 -14.80
N TYR A 111 -14.91 -6.48 -14.38
CA TYR A 111 -15.61 -7.20 -13.30
C TYR A 111 -15.44 -6.49 -11.95
N GLY A 112 -14.21 -6.08 -11.60
CA GLY A 112 -13.88 -5.34 -10.39
C GLY A 112 -14.64 -4.01 -10.29
N ALA A 113 -14.75 -3.29 -11.40
CA ALA A 113 -15.56 -2.08 -11.52
C ALA A 113 -17.04 -2.37 -11.22
N ARG A 114 -17.60 -3.44 -11.79
CA ARG A 114 -19.00 -3.84 -11.59
C ARG A 114 -19.31 -4.18 -10.13
N ILE A 115 -18.46 -4.97 -9.47
CA ILE A 115 -18.64 -5.31 -8.04
C ILE A 115 -18.43 -4.10 -7.13
N SER A 116 -17.51 -3.19 -7.48
CA SER A 116 -17.27 -1.96 -6.72
C SER A 116 -18.44 -0.99 -6.81
N LEU A 117 -19.04 -0.80 -7.99
CA LEU A 117 -20.28 -0.04 -8.13
C LEU A 117 -21.45 -0.67 -7.37
N GLY A 118 -21.59 -2.00 -7.42
CA GLY A 118 -22.60 -2.74 -6.65
C GLY A 118 -22.44 -2.56 -5.14
N ALA A 119 -21.20 -2.64 -4.64
CA ALA A 119 -20.85 -2.38 -3.25
C ALA A 119 -21.22 -0.94 -2.82
N ILE A 120 -20.81 0.06 -3.61
CA ILE A 120 -21.08 1.48 -3.34
C ILE A 120 -22.59 1.76 -3.33
N ALA A 121 -23.34 1.26 -4.32
CA ALA A 121 -24.78 1.45 -4.43
C ALA A 121 -25.59 0.84 -3.25
N HIS A 122 -25.06 -0.21 -2.60
CA HIS A 122 -25.70 -0.89 -1.47
C HIS A 122 -25.11 -0.51 -0.10
N GLY A 123 -24.33 0.57 -0.02
CA GLY A 123 -23.80 1.06 1.25
C GLY A 123 -22.74 0.14 1.88
N ARG A 124 -21.90 -0.52 1.06
CA ARG A 124 -20.84 -1.43 1.51
C ARG A 124 -19.45 -0.80 1.39
N HIS A 125 -18.65 -0.99 2.44
CA HIS A 125 -17.21 -0.75 2.39
C HIS A 125 -16.51 -1.79 1.50
N MET A 126 -15.46 -1.37 0.81
CA MET A 126 -14.74 -2.17 -0.18
C MET A 126 -13.23 -1.96 -0.03
N VAL A 127 -12.50 -3.04 0.26
CA VAL A 127 -11.03 -3.06 0.26
C VAL A 127 -10.55 -3.77 -1.01
N THR A 128 -9.77 -3.10 -1.85
CA THR A 128 -9.31 -3.65 -3.13
C THR A 128 -7.84 -4.07 -3.11
N MET A 129 -7.53 -5.23 -3.71
CA MET A 129 -6.19 -5.62 -4.16
C MET A 129 -5.98 -5.39 -5.67
N ASN A 130 -7.04 -4.95 -6.36
CA ASN A 130 -7.10 -4.75 -7.80
C ASN A 130 -6.55 -3.35 -8.14
N ALA A 131 -5.23 -3.20 -8.01
CA ALA A 131 -4.50 -1.96 -8.34
C ALA A 131 -4.71 -1.52 -9.81
N GLU A 132 -4.94 -2.50 -10.68
CA GLU A 132 -5.28 -2.35 -12.08
C GLU A 132 -6.61 -1.59 -12.26
N LEU A 133 -7.61 -1.86 -11.41
CA LEU A 133 -8.85 -1.09 -11.33
C LEU A 133 -8.64 0.30 -10.70
N ASP A 134 -7.96 0.36 -9.56
CA ASP A 134 -7.78 1.60 -8.78
C ASP A 134 -6.95 2.64 -9.55
N GLY A 135 -5.86 2.24 -10.17
CA GLY A 135 -5.04 3.09 -11.04
C GLY A 135 -5.69 3.45 -12.40
N THR A 136 -6.89 2.91 -12.72
CA THR A 136 -7.64 3.25 -13.94
C THR A 136 -8.86 4.13 -13.66
N VAL A 137 -9.69 3.77 -12.67
CA VAL A 137 -10.93 4.49 -12.30
C VAL A 137 -11.13 4.68 -10.79
N GLY A 138 -10.11 4.43 -9.98
CA GLY A 138 -10.12 4.68 -8.53
C GLY A 138 -10.56 6.09 -8.13
N PRO A 139 -10.08 7.18 -8.78
CA PRO A 139 -10.53 8.54 -8.52
C PRO A 139 -12.05 8.73 -8.66
N LEU A 140 -12.67 8.13 -9.68
CA LEU A 140 -14.12 8.12 -9.86
C LEU A 140 -14.83 7.22 -8.82
N LEU A 141 -14.33 6.00 -8.59
CA LEU A 141 -14.90 5.09 -7.60
C LEU A 141 -14.87 5.69 -6.19
N LYS A 142 -13.79 6.40 -5.84
CA LYS A 142 -13.64 7.16 -4.59
C LYS A 142 -14.65 8.29 -4.50
N ARG A 143 -14.86 9.11 -5.55
CA ARG A 143 -15.91 10.14 -5.55
C ARG A 143 -17.31 9.54 -5.35
N LYS A 144 -17.60 8.40 -5.98
CA LYS A 144 -18.89 7.68 -5.81
C LYS A 144 -19.03 7.09 -4.40
N ALA A 145 -17.95 6.56 -3.82
CA ALA A 145 -17.92 6.03 -2.46
C ALA A 145 -18.16 7.12 -1.40
N ASP A 146 -17.45 8.26 -1.51
CA ASP A 146 -17.65 9.44 -0.67
C ASP A 146 -19.13 9.88 -0.69
N ALA A 147 -19.73 9.97 -1.88
CA ALA A 147 -21.12 10.39 -2.07
C ALA A 147 -22.16 9.40 -1.50
N ALA A 148 -21.82 8.12 -1.41
CA ALA A 148 -22.63 7.09 -0.77
C ALA A 148 -22.33 6.91 0.73
N GLY A 149 -21.37 7.67 1.29
CA GLY A 149 -20.97 7.58 2.69
C GLY A 149 -20.17 6.30 3.04
N VAL A 150 -19.55 5.65 2.06
CA VAL A 150 -18.77 4.41 2.23
C VAL A 150 -17.29 4.61 1.92
N ILE A 151 -16.48 3.62 2.30
CA ILE A 151 -15.03 3.63 2.03
C ILE A 151 -14.70 2.61 0.95
N PHE A 152 -14.23 3.10 -0.20
CA PHE A 152 -13.43 2.34 -1.16
C PHE A 152 -11.95 2.65 -0.88
N SER A 153 -11.12 1.64 -0.64
CA SER A 153 -9.70 1.80 -0.26
C SER A 153 -8.84 0.70 -0.89
N ALA A 154 -7.60 1.01 -1.28
CA ALA A 154 -6.58 -0.02 -1.48
C ALA A 154 -6.21 -0.69 -0.12
N CYS A 155 -5.37 -1.72 -0.15
CA CYS A 155 -4.97 -2.50 1.02
C CYS A 155 -3.50 -2.28 1.46
N ASP A 156 -3.23 -2.63 2.72
CA ASP A 156 -1.90 -2.82 3.28
C ASP A 156 -1.25 -4.11 2.70
N GLY A 157 0.07 -4.25 2.83
CA GLY A 157 0.85 -5.37 2.29
C GLY A 157 1.07 -5.39 0.78
N ASP A 158 0.17 -4.82 -0.01
CA ASP A 158 0.48 -4.39 -1.38
C ASP A 158 1.30 -3.09 -1.30
N GLN A 159 2.30 -2.94 -2.17
CA GLN A 159 3.27 -1.84 -2.07
C GLN A 159 2.66 -0.42 -1.97
N PRO A 160 1.53 -0.08 -2.62
CA PRO A 160 0.91 1.24 -2.47
C PRO A 160 0.51 1.55 -1.02
N GLY A 161 -0.12 0.60 -0.31
CA GLY A 161 -0.53 0.80 1.08
C GLY A 161 0.65 0.94 2.03
N VAL A 162 1.69 0.13 1.84
CA VAL A 162 2.93 0.22 2.65
C VAL A 162 3.65 1.55 2.40
N GLN A 163 3.73 2.02 1.14
CA GLN A 163 4.26 3.35 0.81
C GLN A 163 3.43 4.47 1.44
N MET A 164 2.10 4.41 1.39
CA MET A 164 1.23 5.43 1.97
C MET A 164 1.36 5.51 3.49
N ASN A 165 1.46 4.38 4.19
CA ASN A 165 1.74 4.37 5.63
C ASN A 165 3.13 4.97 5.95
N LEU A 166 4.16 4.65 5.17
CA LEU A 166 5.51 5.19 5.32
C LEU A 166 5.56 6.71 5.05
N TYR A 167 4.93 7.17 3.98
CA TYR A 167 4.75 8.59 3.65
C TYR A 167 4.02 9.35 4.77
N ARG A 168 2.91 8.78 5.28
CA ARG A 168 2.15 9.33 6.42
C ARG A 168 3.02 9.42 7.68
N PHE A 169 3.84 8.41 7.98
CA PHE A 169 4.79 8.45 9.10
C PHE A 169 5.83 9.56 8.92
N VAL A 170 6.52 9.62 7.77
CA VAL A 170 7.58 10.61 7.50
C VAL A 170 7.05 12.05 7.55
N ARG A 171 5.83 12.31 7.05
CA ARG A 171 5.17 13.61 7.24
C ARG A 171 4.77 13.88 8.70
N SER A 172 4.33 12.87 9.44
CA SER A 172 3.92 13.05 10.85
C SER A 172 5.08 13.41 11.78
N ILE A 173 6.32 13.08 11.40
CA ILE A 173 7.54 13.49 12.13
C ILE A 173 8.18 14.79 11.59
N GLY A 174 7.49 15.53 10.71
CA GLY A 174 7.87 16.88 10.28
C GLY A 174 8.71 16.99 9.00
N LEU A 175 9.13 15.87 8.39
CA LEU A 175 9.84 15.91 7.12
C LEU A 175 8.89 16.11 5.93
N THR A 176 9.44 16.58 4.81
CA THR A 176 8.75 16.69 3.52
C THR A 176 9.23 15.56 2.59
N PRO A 177 8.45 14.46 2.41
CA PRO A 177 8.66 13.50 1.34
C PRO A 177 8.70 14.19 -0.02
N LEU A 178 9.70 13.81 -0.82
CA LEU A 178 9.92 14.27 -2.19
C LEU A 178 10.00 13.09 -3.18
N LEU A 179 10.24 11.88 -2.69
CA LEU A 179 10.12 10.64 -3.48
C LEU A 179 9.37 9.56 -2.70
N CYS A 180 8.49 8.81 -3.37
CA CYS A 180 8.06 7.48 -2.94
C CYS A 180 8.49 6.45 -3.99
N GLY A 181 8.88 5.23 -3.58
CA GLY A 181 9.19 4.20 -4.57
C GLY A 181 9.25 2.76 -4.07
N ASN A 182 9.28 1.83 -5.04
CA ASN A 182 9.34 0.38 -4.78
C ASN A 182 10.72 -0.21 -5.10
N ILE A 183 11.06 -1.29 -4.41
CA ILE A 183 12.27 -2.09 -4.66
C ILE A 183 11.85 -3.39 -5.38
N LYS A 184 12.26 -3.52 -6.64
CA LYS A 184 11.96 -4.65 -7.53
C LYS A 184 13.20 -5.53 -7.73
N SER A 185 13.03 -6.83 -7.85
CA SER A 185 14.14 -7.77 -8.19
C SER A 185 14.36 -7.95 -9.69
N LEU A 186 13.33 -7.69 -10.50
CA LEU A 186 13.31 -7.78 -11.97
C LEU A 186 12.38 -6.70 -12.52
N GLN A 187 12.78 -6.13 -13.66
CA GLN A 187 11.96 -5.26 -14.50
C GLN A 187 12.47 -5.39 -15.95
N ASP A 188 11.61 -5.83 -16.87
CA ASP A 188 11.96 -6.13 -18.27
C ASP A 188 10.68 -6.13 -19.14
N PRO A 189 10.39 -5.04 -19.88
CA PRO A 189 9.17 -4.89 -20.67
C PRO A 189 8.86 -6.02 -21.66
N TYR A 190 9.87 -6.78 -22.09
CA TYR A 190 9.71 -7.80 -23.14
C TYR A 190 9.36 -9.19 -22.58
N ARG A 191 9.08 -9.29 -21.28
CA ARG A 191 8.55 -10.53 -20.70
C ARG A 191 7.15 -10.82 -21.21
N THR A 192 6.91 -12.10 -21.46
CA THR A 192 5.65 -12.67 -21.94
C THR A 192 5.28 -13.89 -21.09
N PRO A 193 4.02 -14.37 -21.12
CA PRO A 193 3.58 -15.55 -20.39
C PRO A 193 4.46 -16.79 -20.64
N ALA A 194 4.94 -16.97 -21.88
CA ALA A 194 5.90 -18.03 -22.23
C ALA A 194 7.23 -17.90 -21.45
N THR A 195 7.77 -16.69 -21.29
CA THR A 195 9.01 -16.48 -20.49
C THR A 195 8.80 -16.70 -18.98
N GLN A 196 7.58 -16.49 -18.48
CA GLN A 196 7.24 -16.60 -17.06
C GLN A 196 6.67 -17.96 -16.66
N ALA A 197 6.30 -18.82 -17.60
CA ALA A 197 5.67 -20.11 -17.35
C ALA A 197 6.40 -20.97 -16.31
N GLY A 198 7.74 -21.00 -16.34
CA GLY A 198 8.54 -21.74 -15.35
C GLY A 198 8.49 -21.16 -13.93
N PHE A 199 8.39 -19.84 -13.78
CA PHE A 199 8.21 -19.19 -12.47
C PHE A 199 6.76 -19.37 -11.97
N ALA A 200 5.79 -19.15 -12.85
CA ALA A 200 4.37 -19.31 -12.55
C ALA A 200 4.05 -20.74 -12.09
N ALA A 201 4.55 -21.77 -12.81
CA ALA A 201 4.40 -23.17 -12.43
C ALA A 201 5.07 -23.50 -11.09
N LYS A 202 6.29 -22.99 -10.84
CA LYS A 202 7.01 -23.20 -9.57
C LYS A 202 6.24 -22.69 -8.34
N TRP A 203 5.48 -21.60 -8.49
CA TRP A 203 4.78 -20.95 -7.37
C TRP A 203 3.26 -21.11 -7.40
N GLY A 204 2.69 -21.89 -8.33
CA GLY A 204 1.24 -22.08 -8.45
C GLY A 204 0.47 -20.80 -8.78
N GLN A 205 1.07 -19.92 -9.58
CA GLN A 205 0.53 -18.64 -10.02
C GLN A 205 0.14 -18.65 -11.51
N ASP A 206 -0.57 -17.61 -11.95
CA ASP A 206 -0.96 -17.41 -13.33
C ASP A 206 0.18 -16.78 -14.18
N PRO A 207 0.51 -17.30 -15.38
CA PRO A 207 1.59 -16.76 -16.21
C PRO A 207 1.40 -15.32 -16.73
N HIS A 208 0.17 -14.85 -16.96
CA HIS A 208 -0.08 -13.46 -17.36
C HIS A 208 0.10 -12.53 -16.17
N MET A 209 -0.47 -12.85 -15.01
CA MET A 209 -0.27 -12.06 -13.79
C MET A 209 1.22 -11.96 -13.41
N VAL A 210 1.96 -13.07 -13.43
CA VAL A 210 3.42 -13.07 -13.18
C VAL A 210 4.17 -12.21 -14.22
N THR A 211 3.72 -12.19 -15.47
CA THR A 211 4.31 -11.32 -16.50
C THR A 211 4.04 -9.85 -16.23
N SER A 212 2.83 -9.47 -15.79
CA SER A 212 2.51 -8.08 -15.43
C SER A 212 3.37 -7.54 -14.27
N PHE A 213 3.85 -8.43 -13.40
CA PHE A 213 4.79 -8.09 -12.32
C PHE A 213 6.23 -7.86 -12.83
N ALA A 214 6.59 -8.42 -13.99
CA ALA A 214 7.92 -8.39 -14.56
C ALA A 214 8.08 -7.37 -15.71
N ASP A 215 7.01 -7.09 -16.46
CA ASP A 215 7.05 -6.21 -17.64
C ASP A 215 6.88 -4.70 -17.32
N GLY A 216 6.51 -4.34 -16.09
CA GLY A 216 6.32 -2.95 -15.68
C GLY A 216 4.86 -2.55 -15.48
N THR A 217 3.91 -3.36 -15.97
CA THR A 217 2.48 -3.04 -15.93
C THR A 217 1.99 -2.86 -14.49
N LYS A 218 2.27 -3.83 -13.60
CA LYS A 218 1.84 -3.75 -12.19
C LYS A 218 2.50 -2.61 -11.44
N ILE A 219 3.83 -2.45 -11.57
CA ILE A 219 4.56 -1.38 -10.85
C ILE A 219 4.13 0.02 -11.31
N SER A 220 3.73 0.17 -12.59
CA SER A 220 3.12 1.42 -13.06
C SER A 220 1.77 1.68 -12.39
N PHE A 221 0.90 0.67 -12.25
CA PHE A 221 -0.35 0.83 -11.49
C PHE A 221 -0.11 1.12 -10.01
N GLU A 222 0.81 0.39 -9.36
CA GLU A 222 1.22 0.60 -7.96
C GLU A 222 1.65 2.07 -7.72
N GLN A 223 2.47 2.63 -8.62
CA GLN A 223 2.98 4.00 -8.46
C GLN A 223 1.99 5.08 -8.90
N ALA A 224 1.18 4.85 -9.93
CA ALA A 224 0.09 5.76 -10.28
C ALA A 224 -0.90 5.95 -9.11
N ILE A 225 -1.22 4.87 -8.38
CA ILE A 225 -2.04 4.92 -7.15
C ILE A 225 -1.38 5.78 -6.07
N VAL A 226 -0.07 5.60 -5.82
CA VAL A 226 0.65 6.38 -4.80
C VAL A 226 0.76 7.85 -5.20
N ALA A 227 1.02 8.17 -6.46
CA ALA A 227 1.02 9.55 -6.97
C ALA A 227 -0.35 10.22 -6.72
N ASN A 228 -1.43 9.56 -7.16
CA ASN A 228 -2.79 10.06 -7.02
C ASN A 228 -3.25 10.14 -5.54
N GLY A 229 -2.67 9.35 -4.65
CA GLY A 229 -2.91 9.38 -3.20
C GLY A 229 -2.02 10.33 -2.40
N THR A 230 -0.87 10.76 -2.92
CA THR A 230 0.08 11.67 -2.24
C THR A 230 0.07 13.10 -2.80
N GLY A 231 -0.37 13.29 -4.05
CA GLY A 231 -0.25 14.55 -4.78
C GLY A 231 1.03 14.67 -5.61
N MET A 232 1.83 13.59 -5.70
CA MET A 232 3.09 13.54 -6.45
C MET A 232 2.88 13.32 -7.96
N SER A 233 3.95 13.56 -8.72
CA SER A 233 4.03 13.37 -10.17
C SER A 233 5.06 12.28 -10.53
N ILE A 234 5.63 12.31 -11.74
CA ILE A 234 6.77 11.50 -12.18
C ILE A 234 7.84 12.40 -12.79
N LEU A 235 9.12 12.01 -12.68
CA LEU A 235 10.24 12.74 -13.30
C LEU A 235 10.26 12.59 -14.82
N GLN A 236 9.81 11.44 -15.34
CA GLN A 236 9.73 11.12 -16.77
C GLN A 236 8.70 10.00 -17.00
N ARG A 237 8.24 9.84 -18.25
CA ARG A 237 7.42 8.68 -18.68
C ARG A 237 8.13 7.37 -18.31
N GLY A 238 7.38 6.42 -17.75
CA GLY A 238 7.91 5.15 -17.26
C GLY A 238 8.69 5.21 -15.94
N MET A 239 8.85 6.41 -15.35
CA MET A 239 9.72 6.69 -14.18
C MET A 239 11.22 6.47 -14.51
N THR A 240 12.14 6.69 -13.56
CA THR A 240 13.60 6.52 -13.82
C THR A 240 14.06 5.07 -13.70
N GLY A 241 13.41 4.27 -12.84
CA GLY A 241 13.52 2.81 -12.83
C GLY A 241 14.92 2.28 -12.51
N TYR A 242 15.72 3.02 -11.77
CA TYR A 242 17.17 2.86 -11.71
C TYR A 242 17.65 1.46 -11.28
N GLU A 243 18.57 0.88 -12.06
CA GLU A 243 19.44 -0.22 -11.65
C GLU A 243 20.35 0.23 -10.49
N HIS A 244 20.14 -0.32 -9.29
CA HIS A 244 20.91 -0.02 -8.07
C HIS A 244 21.11 -1.30 -7.27
N ARG A 245 22.36 -1.76 -7.06
CA ARG A 245 22.66 -3.05 -6.39
C ARG A 245 23.30 -2.90 -5.02
N ALA A 246 23.09 -1.74 -4.39
CA ALA A 246 23.65 -1.37 -3.09
C ALA A 246 22.53 -1.02 -2.09
N HIS A 247 22.84 -0.39 -0.95
CA HIS A 247 21.81 -0.11 0.05
C HIS A 247 20.86 1.00 -0.41
N VAL A 248 19.59 0.90 -0.01
CA VAL A 248 18.53 1.86 -0.36
C VAL A 248 18.87 3.30 0.06
N ASP A 249 19.61 3.48 1.16
CA ASP A 249 20.00 4.82 1.63
C ASP A 249 20.93 5.57 0.67
N GLU A 250 21.67 4.86 -0.18
CA GLU A 250 22.56 5.47 -1.18
C GLU A 250 21.78 6.18 -2.29
N LEU A 251 20.48 5.89 -2.45
CA LEU A 251 19.59 6.58 -3.40
C LEU A 251 19.40 8.07 -3.05
N THR A 252 19.66 8.48 -1.80
CA THR A 252 19.72 9.90 -1.39
C THR A 252 20.68 10.75 -2.22
N ARG A 253 21.67 10.12 -2.88
CA ARG A 253 22.66 10.76 -3.76
C ARG A 253 22.35 10.63 -5.26
N ARG A 254 21.28 9.91 -5.61
CA ARG A 254 20.96 9.52 -6.99
C ARG A 254 19.79 10.30 -7.61
N TYR A 255 18.93 10.88 -6.77
CA TYR A 255 17.86 11.77 -7.20
C TYR A 255 18.24 13.23 -6.94
N ASP A 256 17.98 14.10 -7.91
CA ASP A 256 18.13 15.55 -7.76
C ASP A 256 16.94 16.11 -6.95
N ILE A 257 17.24 16.71 -5.80
CA ILE A 257 16.23 17.28 -4.91
C ILE A 257 15.47 18.45 -5.54
N GLU A 258 16.10 19.25 -6.40
CA GLU A 258 15.45 20.39 -7.04
C GLU A 258 14.57 19.94 -8.21
N ALA A 259 14.96 18.88 -8.92
CA ALA A 259 14.08 18.21 -9.89
C ALA A 259 12.83 17.61 -9.21
N LEU A 260 12.99 16.96 -8.05
CA LEU A 260 11.86 16.46 -7.26
C LEU A 260 10.97 17.61 -6.76
N ARG A 261 11.55 18.70 -6.24
CA ARG A 261 10.81 19.89 -5.79
C ARG A 261 10.03 20.55 -6.94
N ALA A 262 10.61 20.65 -8.13
CA ALA A 262 9.99 21.26 -9.30
C ALA A 262 8.71 20.52 -9.77
N VAL A 263 8.61 19.20 -9.55
CA VAL A 263 7.41 18.41 -9.90
C VAL A 263 6.44 18.17 -8.73
N GLY A 264 6.68 18.78 -7.57
CA GLY A 264 5.85 18.60 -6.36
C GLY A 264 6.14 17.31 -5.57
N GLY A 265 7.27 16.67 -5.84
CA GLY A 265 7.60 15.30 -5.42
C GLY A 265 7.17 14.27 -6.47
N ALA A 266 7.86 13.12 -6.51
CA ALA A 266 7.66 12.10 -7.55
C ALA A 266 7.48 10.68 -7.01
N VAL A 267 6.88 9.82 -7.83
CA VAL A 267 6.91 8.36 -7.66
C VAL A 267 7.90 7.70 -8.61
N ASP A 268 8.57 6.64 -8.15
CA ASP A 268 9.55 5.89 -8.95
C ASP A 268 9.72 4.43 -8.47
N TYR A 269 10.67 3.69 -9.04
CA TYR A 269 11.10 2.38 -8.55
C TYR A 269 12.59 2.16 -8.79
N VAL A 270 13.18 1.18 -8.09
CA VAL A 270 14.58 0.78 -8.28
C VAL A 270 14.68 -0.73 -8.46
N VAL A 271 15.65 -1.16 -9.26
CA VAL A 271 15.89 -2.58 -9.58
C VAL A 271 17.11 -3.09 -8.84
N GLY A 272 16.91 -4.10 -8.01
CA GLY A 272 17.94 -4.88 -7.31
C GLY A 272 18.53 -4.24 -6.05
N ALA A 273 17.91 -3.17 -5.52
CA ALA A 273 18.39 -2.50 -4.31
C ALA A 273 18.23 -3.39 -3.07
N LEU A 274 19.01 -3.12 -2.02
CA LEU A 274 18.95 -3.88 -0.77
C LEU A 274 18.49 -2.99 0.39
N PRO A 275 17.68 -3.52 1.33
CA PRO A 275 17.01 -4.84 1.30
C PRO A 275 15.88 -4.93 0.26
N SER A 276 15.57 -6.14 -0.18
CA SER A 276 14.54 -6.44 -1.19
C SER A 276 13.75 -7.71 -0.83
N PRO A 277 12.43 -7.79 -1.08
CA PRO A 277 11.57 -6.72 -1.61
C PRO A 277 11.31 -5.65 -0.54
N GLY A 278 10.75 -4.51 -0.94
CA GLY A 278 10.45 -3.42 -0.01
C GLY A 278 10.01 -2.14 -0.71
N VAL A 279 9.79 -1.11 0.09
CA VAL A 279 9.40 0.23 -0.38
C VAL A 279 10.16 1.30 0.38
N PHE A 280 10.33 2.48 -0.21
CA PHE A 280 11.11 3.58 0.35
C PHE A 280 10.48 4.95 0.11
N VAL A 281 10.86 5.89 0.97
CA VAL A 281 10.51 7.31 0.88
C VAL A 281 11.79 8.12 1.07
N LEU A 282 12.10 9.01 0.13
CA LEU A 282 13.15 10.01 0.30
C LEU A 282 12.51 11.34 0.67
N ALA A 283 13.01 11.97 1.72
CA ALA A 283 12.42 13.19 2.29
C ALA A 283 13.47 14.22 2.67
N SER A 284 13.07 15.49 2.70
CA SER A 284 13.91 16.62 3.10
C SER A 284 13.40 17.27 4.39
N HIS A 285 14.23 18.08 5.02
CA HIS A 285 13.85 18.93 6.16
C HIS A 285 14.60 20.25 6.07
N ASP A 286 13.91 21.39 6.20
CA ASP A 286 14.53 22.71 5.95
C ASP A 286 15.10 23.38 7.22
N ASP A 287 14.70 22.97 8.42
CA ASP A 287 15.33 23.43 9.68
C ASP A 287 16.71 22.77 9.90
N ALA A 288 17.76 23.59 10.00
CA ALA A 288 19.14 23.15 10.18
C ALA A 288 19.42 22.45 11.53
N GLY A 289 18.63 22.73 12.57
CA GLY A 289 18.72 22.02 13.86
C GLY A 289 18.23 20.58 13.73
N GLN A 290 17.11 20.38 13.03
CA GLN A 290 16.63 19.03 12.71
C GLN A 290 17.56 18.29 11.74
N GLN A 291 18.13 18.95 10.72
CA GLN A 291 19.17 18.37 9.86
C GLN A 291 20.37 17.86 10.69
N HIS A 292 20.82 18.63 11.68
CA HIS A 292 21.88 18.23 12.60
C HIS A 292 21.48 17.00 13.44
N TYR A 293 20.24 16.93 13.94
CA TYR A 293 19.75 15.74 14.65
C TYR A 293 19.60 14.51 13.74
N LEU A 294 19.15 14.67 12.49
CA LEU A 294 19.06 13.57 11.52
C LEU A 294 20.44 12.98 11.19
N ASN A 295 21.48 13.81 11.10
CA ASN A 295 22.88 13.38 10.98
C ASN A 295 23.38 12.69 12.27
N LEU A 296 23.06 13.24 13.45
CA LEU A 296 23.35 12.60 14.73
C LEU A 296 22.75 11.19 14.81
N TYR A 297 21.50 11.02 14.35
CA TYR A 297 20.77 9.74 14.26
C TYR A 297 21.08 8.90 13.01
N LYS A 298 22.10 9.28 12.23
CA LYS A 298 22.70 8.49 11.13
C LYS A 298 21.85 8.35 9.86
N LEU A 299 20.87 9.23 9.62
CA LEU A 299 20.21 9.34 8.31
C LEU A 299 21.07 10.08 7.26
N GLY A 300 22.25 10.57 7.66
CA GLY A 300 23.20 11.29 6.80
C GLY A 300 23.13 12.81 6.95
N GLU A 301 23.84 13.52 6.09
CA GLU A 301 23.92 15.00 6.15
C GLU A 301 22.75 15.69 5.44
N GLY A 302 21.97 14.95 4.65
CA GLY A 302 20.94 15.47 3.76
C GLY A 302 21.47 15.77 2.35
N PRO A 303 20.76 16.57 1.53
CA PRO A 303 19.47 17.20 1.83
C PRO A 303 18.27 16.23 1.71
N LEU A 304 18.51 15.02 1.17
CA LEU A 304 17.56 13.90 1.18
C LEU A 304 17.96 12.89 2.28
N TYR A 305 16.96 12.40 3.00
CA TYR A 305 17.04 11.39 4.05
C TYR A 305 16.21 10.17 3.65
N SER A 306 16.73 8.98 3.91
CA SER A 306 16.11 7.70 3.54
C SER A 306 15.24 7.13 4.66
N PHE A 307 14.06 6.63 4.28
CA PHE A 307 13.19 5.82 5.12
C PHE A 307 12.68 4.66 4.28
N TYR A 308 12.66 3.43 4.82
CA TYR A 308 12.25 2.25 4.06
C TYR A 308 11.56 1.20 4.92
N ALA A 309 10.66 0.43 4.30
CA ALA A 309 10.11 -0.80 4.84
C ALA A 309 10.74 -1.99 4.07
N PRO A 310 11.53 -2.86 4.74
CA PRO A 310 12.34 -3.89 4.09
C PRO A 310 11.56 -5.18 3.76
N TYR A 311 10.24 -5.04 3.59
CA TYR A 311 9.30 -6.09 3.24
C TYR A 311 7.94 -5.46 2.89
N HIS A 312 7.09 -6.24 2.24
CA HIS A 312 5.64 -6.08 2.16
C HIS A 312 5.05 -7.50 2.04
N LEU A 313 3.96 -7.81 2.74
CA LEU A 313 3.49 -9.20 2.93
C LEU A 313 2.10 -9.46 2.31
N CYS A 314 1.62 -8.56 1.46
CA CYS A 314 0.42 -8.71 0.64
C CYS A 314 -0.79 -9.25 1.44
N HIS A 315 -1.23 -10.49 1.20
CA HIS A 315 -2.43 -11.07 1.85
C HIS A 315 -2.34 -11.21 3.38
N PHE A 316 -1.15 -11.19 3.97
CA PHE A 316 -0.99 -11.22 5.43
C PHE A 316 -1.52 -9.94 6.10
N GLU A 317 -1.52 -8.80 5.40
CA GLU A 317 -1.82 -7.48 5.95
C GLU A 317 -3.23 -6.95 5.58
N VAL A 318 -3.84 -7.45 4.50
CA VAL A 318 -5.24 -7.11 4.09
C VAL A 318 -6.27 -7.13 5.25
N PRO A 319 -6.22 -8.08 6.22
CA PRO A 319 -7.15 -8.06 7.36
C PRO A 319 -7.00 -6.83 8.27
N LEU A 320 -5.80 -6.22 8.32
CA LEU A 320 -5.56 -4.97 9.05
C LEU A 320 -6.27 -3.80 8.34
N SER A 321 -6.27 -3.78 7.01
CA SER A 321 -6.97 -2.78 6.20
C SER A 321 -8.48 -2.84 6.41
N VAL A 322 -9.07 -4.04 6.39
CA VAL A 322 -10.49 -4.25 6.74
C VAL A 322 -10.77 -3.75 8.16
N ALA A 323 -9.90 -4.05 9.12
CA ALA A 323 -10.07 -3.61 10.49
C ALA A 323 -9.97 -2.07 10.64
N ARG A 324 -9.10 -1.39 9.88
CA ARG A 324 -9.04 0.08 9.82
C ARG A 324 -10.33 0.67 9.27
N VAL A 325 -10.79 0.15 8.12
CA VAL A 325 -12.00 0.60 7.45
C VAL A 325 -13.24 0.46 8.34
N VAL A 326 -13.45 -0.73 8.95
CA VAL A 326 -14.67 -1.01 9.72
C VAL A 326 -14.62 -0.52 11.18
N LEU A 327 -13.47 -0.57 11.85
CA LEU A 327 -13.37 -0.27 13.29
C LEU A 327 -12.89 1.16 13.58
N LEU A 328 -12.31 1.86 12.60
CA LEU A 328 -11.81 3.22 12.76
C LEU A 328 -12.39 4.22 11.74
N GLY A 329 -13.01 3.74 10.64
CA GLY A 329 -13.39 4.61 9.52
C GLY A 329 -12.17 5.15 8.76
N ASP A 330 -11.02 4.47 8.84
CA ASP A 330 -9.76 4.89 8.22
C ASP A 330 -9.47 4.10 6.94
N ALA A 331 -9.10 4.81 5.88
CA ALA A 331 -8.67 4.23 4.61
C ALA A 331 -7.14 4.16 4.53
N VAL A 332 -6.62 3.03 4.05
CA VAL A 332 -5.18 2.81 3.87
C VAL A 332 -4.63 3.81 2.85
N LEU A 333 -5.25 3.84 1.67
CA LEU A 333 -4.92 4.73 0.56
C LEU A 333 -6.19 4.99 -0.23
N GLN A 334 -6.42 6.27 -0.53
CA GLN A 334 -7.42 6.76 -1.46
C GLN A 334 -6.80 7.87 -2.32
N PRO A 335 -7.21 8.02 -3.60
CA PRO A 335 -6.83 9.18 -4.39
C PRO A 335 -7.39 10.48 -3.81
N LEU A 336 -6.61 11.56 -3.88
CA LEU A 336 -6.94 12.87 -3.30
C LEU A 336 -7.98 13.64 -4.12
N GLY A 337 -8.02 13.44 -5.43
CA GLY A 337 -8.82 14.22 -6.37
C GLY A 337 -8.83 13.61 -7.76
N ALA A 338 -8.62 14.44 -8.79
CA ALA A 338 -8.42 13.99 -10.16
C ALA A 338 -7.14 13.14 -10.31
N PRO A 339 -7.01 12.30 -11.36
CA PRO A 339 -5.74 11.68 -11.71
C PRO A 339 -4.64 12.73 -11.96
N LEU A 340 -3.44 12.48 -11.44
CA LEU A 340 -2.20 13.21 -11.70
C LEU A 340 -1.22 12.36 -12.52
N VAL A 341 -1.19 11.05 -12.24
CA VAL A 341 -0.43 10.04 -12.98
C VAL A 341 -1.37 8.90 -13.36
N GLU A 342 -1.22 8.41 -14.59
CA GLU A 342 -2.01 7.34 -15.19
C GLU A 342 -1.09 6.28 -15.80
N VAL A 343 -1.61 5.09 -16.06
CA VAL A 343 -0.86 4.03 -16.76
C VAL A 343 -1.29 3.98 -18.22
N ILE A 344 -0.36 4.22 -19.14
CA ILE A 344 -0.55 4.20 -20.60
C ILE A 344 -0.07 2.86 -21.20
N ALA A 345 -0.69 2.45 -22.30
CA ALA A 345 -0.30 1.24 -23.04
C ALA A 345 0.85 1.52 -24.01
N THR A 346 1.89 0.69 -23.95
CA THR A 346 3.07 0.74 -24.84
C THR A 346 3.24 -0.61 -25.55
N ALA A 347 3.56 -0.59 -26.84
CA ALA A 347 3.65 -1.80 -27.66
C ALA A 347 4.89 -2.65 -27.32
N LYS A 348 4.70 -3.92 -26.97
CA LYS A 348 5.77 -4.87 -26.57
C LYS A 348 6.53 -5.46 -27.77
N ARG A 349 5.88 -5.44 -28.94
CA ARG A 349 6.36 -5.83 -30.27
C ARG A 349 5.69 -4.92 -31.30
N ASP A 350 6.06 -5.02 -32.57
CA ASP A 350 5.27 -4.42 -33.65
C ASP A 350 3.87 -5.05 -33.69
N LEU A 351 2.85 -4.22 -33.84
CA LEU A 351 1.43 -4.59 -33.89
C LEU A 351 0.84 -4.21 -35.26
N ALA A 352 0.12 -5.14 -35.89
CA ALA A 352 -0.49 -4.95 -37.19
C ALA A 352 -1.96 -4.48 -37.10
N ILE A 353 -2.43 -3.86 -38.19
CA ILE A 353 -3.84 -3.46 -38.35
C ILE A 353 -4.74 -4.69 -38.22
N GLY A 354 -5.82 -4.58 -37.45
CA GLY A 354 -6.79 -5.65 -37.22
C GLY A 354 -6.40 -6.65 -36.12
N GLU A 355 -5.20 -6.57 -35.54
CA GLU A 355 -4.90 -7.34 -34.33
C GLU A 355 -5.72 -6.85 -33.14
N THR A 356 -6.05 -7.76 -32.21
CA THR A 356 -6.77 -7.45 -30.97
C THR A 356 -5.80 -7.50 -29.79
N ILE A 357 -5.64 -6.40 -29.06
CA ILE A 357 -4.71 -6.29 -27.91
C ILE A 357 -5.09 -7.32 -26.85
N ASP A 358 -4.10 -8.07 -26.36
CA ASP A 358 -4.30 -9.07 -25.32
C ASP A 358 -4.31 -8.48 -23.89
N GLY A 359 -4.63 -9.32 -22.90
CA GLY A 359 -4.75 -8.90 -21.50
C GLY A 359 -3.42 -8.49 -20.86
N LEU A 360 -3.52 -7.90 -19.66
CA LEU A 360 -2.36 -7.45 -18.87
C LEU A 360 -1.31 -8.57 -18.71
N GLY A 361 -0.03 -8.23 -18.86
CA GLY A 361 1.04 -9.23 -18.87
C GLY A 361 1.02 -10.15 -20.09
N GLY A 362 0.36 -9.75 -21.18
CA GLY A 362 0.33 -10.47 -22.45
C GLY A 362 1.59 -10.32 -23.30
N TYR A 363 1.43 -10.56 -24.59
CA TYR A 363 2.46 -10.53 -25.63
C TYR A 363 2.49 -9.19 -26.40
N MET A 364 1.41 -8.41 -26.38
CA MET A 364 1.26 -7.24 -27.28
C MET A 364 1.59 -5.90 -26.62
N SER A 365 1.34 -5.73 -25.32
CA SER A 365 1.54 -4.44 -24.64
C SER A 365 2.08 -4.56 -23.22
N TYR A 366 2.63 -3.46 -22.71
CA TYR A 366 3.03 -3.27 -21.31
C TYR A 366 2.64 -1.86 -20.84
N GLY A 367 2.39 -1.72 -19.53
CA GLY A 367 2.03 -0.45 -18.92
C GLY A 367 3.24 0.42 -18.53
N GLN A 368 3.15 1.73 -18.76
CA GLN A 368 4.09 2.74 -18.26
C GLN A 368 3.33 3.86 -17.53
N CYS A 369 3.91 4.46 -16.49
CA CYS A 369 3.39 5.72 -15.92
C CYS A 369 3.55 6.89 -16.90
N GLU A 370 2.53 7.72 -17.03
CA GLU A 370 2.56 9.03 -17.68
C GLU A 370 1.70 10.03 -16.90
N ARG A 371 2.02 11.33 -16.95
CA ARG A 371 1.20 12.36 -16.29
C ARG A 371 -0.16 12.50 -16.97
N ALA A 372 -1.21 12.75 -16.19
CA ALA A 372 -2.57 12.87 -16.69
C ALA A 372 -2.76 14.03 -17.69
N ASP A 373 -2.00 15.12 -17.58
CA ASP A 373 -2.03 16.22 -18.55
C ASP A 373 -1.50 15.78 -19.92
N VAL A 374 -0.43 14.97 -19.95
CA VAL A 374 0.12 14.43 -21.20
C VAL A 374 -0.81 13.36 -21.79
N THR A 375 -1.34 12.47 -20.96
CA THR A 375 -2.32 11.44 -21.37
C THR A 375 -3.57 12.06 -22.00
N ALA A 376 -4.11 13.11 -21.41
CA ALA A 376 -5.26 13.84 -21.96
C ALA A 376 -4.91 14.58 -23.26
N ASN A 377 -3.86 15.41 -23.26
CA ASN A 377 -3.49 16.26 -24.39
C ASN A 377 -3.07 15.46 -25.64
N ALA A 378 -2.33 14.36 -25.46
CA ALA A 378 -1.88 13.49 -26.54
C ALA A 378 -2.81 12.29 -26.81
N ARG A 379 -3.99 12.25 -26.18
CA ARG A 379 -5.01 11.19 -26.35
C ARG A 379 -4.46 9.77 -26.16
N LEU A 380 -3.52 9.59 -25.23
CA LEU A 380 -2.85 8.31 -25.01
C LEU A 380 -3.83 7.28 -24.44
N LEU A 381 -3.71 6.03 -24.87
CA LEU A 381 -4.59 4.93 -24.48
C LEU A 381 -4.21 4.42 -23.07
N PRO A 382 -5.08 4.52 -22.06
CA PRO A 382 -4.79 3.96 -20.74
C PRO A 382 -4.73 2.43 -20.79
N MET A 383 -3.72 1.84 -20.14
CA MET A 383 -3.50 0.39 -20.11
C MET A 383 -4.72 -0.38 -19.59
N GLY A 384 -5.43 0.18 -18.60
CA GLY A 384 -6.64 -0.41 -18.02
C GLY A 384 -7.88 -0.42 -18.92
N VAL A 385 -7.81 0.18 -20.11
CA VAL A 385 -8.82 -0.02 -21.18
C VAL A 385 -8.25 -0.69 -22.43
N ALA A 386 -6.94 -0.96 -22.51
CA ALA A 386 -6.30 -1.43 -23.74
C ALA A 386 -6.70 -2.86 -24.15
N GLU A 387 -6.90 -3.77 -23.19
CA GLU A 387 -7.31 -5.16 -23.44
C GLU A 387 -8.53 -5.24 -24.38
N GLY A 388 -8.50 -6.12 -25.38
CA GLY A 388 -9.60 -6.36 -26.31
C GLY A 388 -9.78 -5.28 -27.39
N CYS A 389 -9.03 -4.17 -27.36
CA CYS A 389 -9.12 -3.15 -28.40
C CYS A 389 -8.52 -3.66 -29.72
N VAL A 390 -9.13 -3.29 -30.86
CA VAL A 390 -8.67 -3.71 -32.19
C VAL A 390 -7.85 -2.60 -32.84
N LEU A 391 -6.66 -2.90 -33.34
CA LEU A 391 -5.75 -1.93 -33.98
C LEU A 391 -6.35 -1.39 -35.30
N ARG A 392 -6.42 -0.06 -35.42
CA ARG A 392 -6.75 0.66 -36.66
C ARG A 392 -5.53 0.93 -37.52
N HIS A 393 -4.39 1.19 -36.86
CA HIS A 393 -3.11 1.49 -37.50
C HIS A 393 -2.07 0.44 -37.10
N ALA A 394 -0.99 0.34 -37.87
CA ALA A 394 0.18 -0.40 -37.41
C ALA A 394 0.93 0.43 -36.36
N VAL A 395 1.33 -0.19 -35.25
CA VAL A 395 2.01 0.46 -34.13
C VAL A 395 3.37 -0.23 -33.97
N ALA A 396 4.45 0.55 -34.01
CA ALA A 396 5.80 0.02 -33.89
C ALA A 396 6.11 -0.43 -32.45
N LYS A 397 7.05 -1.35 -32.28
CA LYS A 397 7.56 -1.72 -30.95
C LYS A 397 8.02 -0.49 -30.17
N ASP A 398 7.71 -0.46 -28.87
CA ASP A 398 7.97 0.62 -27.91
C ASP A 398 7.30 1.98 -28.23
N GLN A 399 6.41 2.02 -29.23
CA GLN A 399 5.47 3.14 -29.43
C GLN A 399 4.35 3.08 -28.37
N VAL A 400 4.01 4.24 -27.81
CA VAL A 400 2.83 4.42 -26.96
C VAL A 400 1.58 4.48 -27.83
N LEU A 401 0.54 3.74 -27.47
CA LEU A 401 -0.73 3.72 -28.19
C LEU A 401 -1.58 4.94 -27.85
N THR A 402 -2.31 5.46 -28.84
CA THR A 402 -3.36 6.47 -28.66
C THR A 402 -4.75 5.86 -28.78
N TYR A 403 -5.79 6.59 -28.37
CA TYR A 403 -7.18 6.25 -28.69
C TYR A 403 -7.48 6.22 -30.19
N ASP A 404 -6.68 6.92 -31.01
CA ASP A 404 -6.89 7.02 -32.46
C ASP A 404 -6.28 5.83 -33.20
N ASP A 405 -5.34 5.11 -32.58
CA ASP A 405 -4.77 3.85 -33.08
C ASP A 405 -5.68 2.64 -32.91
N VAL A 406 -6.81 2.77 -32.19
CA VAL A 406 -7.63 1.62 -31.77
C VAL A 406 -9.14 1.81 -31.96
N GLN A 407 -9.84 0.67 -32.02
CA GLN A 407 -11.28 0.56 -31.82
C GLN A 407 -11.54 -0.08 -30.46
N LEU A 408 -12.19 0.68 -29.56
CA LEU A 408 -12.67 0.15 -28.29
C LEU A 408 -13.79 -0.89 -28.51
N PRO A 409 -13.86 -1.97 -27.71
CA PRO A 409 -14.99 -2.88 -27.71
C PRO A 409 -16.29 -2.19 -27.30
N ALA A 410 -17.42 -2.57 -27.92
CA ALA A 410 -18.71 -1.99 -27.60
C ALA A 410 -19.17 -2.32 -26.16
N ASN A 411 -19.86 -1.37 -25.52
CA ASN A 411 -20.66 -1.55 -24.30
C ASN A 411 -19.93 -1.94 -22.99
N ARG A 412 -18.60 -2.03 -22.95
CA ARG A 412 -17.85 -2.29 -21.69
C ARG A 412 -18.21 -1.28 -20.60
N LEU A 413 -18.06 -1.69 -19.34
CA LEU A 413 -18.28 -0.81 -18.20
C LEU A 413 -17.08 0.12 -17.99
N ILE A 414 -15.86 -0.40 -18.14
CA ILE A 414 -14.63 0.36 -17.87
C ILE A 414 -14.46 1.56 -18.81
N ASP A 415 -14.79 1.46 -20.10
CA ASP A 415 -14.73 2.59 -21.04
C ASP A 415 -15.71 3.70 -20.65
N ARG A 416 -16.93 3.33 -20.22
CA ARG A 416 -17.95 4.29 -19.77
C ARG A 416 -17.54 4.98 -18.47
N LEU A 417 -16.94 4.25 -17.53
CA LEU A 417 -16.38 4.83 -16.30
C LEU A 417 -15.15 5.69 -16.57
N ARG A 418 -14.32 5.33 -17.55
CA ARG A 418 -13.17 6.13 -17.97
C ARG A 418 -13.61 7.45 -18.60
N ALA A 419 -14.63 7.41 -19.46
CA ALA A 419 -15.24 8.61 -20.04
C ALA A 419 -15.96 9.46 -18.99
N GLU A 420 -16.70 8.84 -18.05
CA GLU A 420 -17.32 9.54 -16.92
C GLU A 420 -16.23 10.24 -16.09
N GLN A 421 -15.14 9.55 -15.73
CA GLN A 421 -14.02 10.12 -14.95
C GLN A 421 -13.42 11.35 -15.64
N ALA A 422 -13.23 11.31 -16.96
CA ALA A 422 -12.70 12.45 -17.71
C ALA A 422 -13.61 13.68 -17.60
N SER A 423 -14.91 13.54 -17.85
CA SER A 423 -15.90 14.63 -17.69
C SER A 423 -15.97 15.12 -16.24
N VAL A 424 -16.13 14.20 -15.29
CA VAL A 424 -16.24 14.45 -13.83
C VAL A 424 -15.10 15.29 -13.26
N PHE A 425 -13.91 15.24 -13.85
CA PHE A 425 -12.75 16.01 -13.42
C PHE A 425 -12.37 17.16 -14.37
N ALA A 426 -12.78 17.15 -15.64
CA ALA A 426 -12.68 18.32 -16.53
C ALA A 426 -13.57 19.47 -16.03
N ASP A 427 -14.85 19.20 -15.77
CA ASP A 427 -15.81 20.17 -15.21
C ASP A 427 -15.29 20.78 -13.89
N ALA A 428 -14.63 19.96 -13.07
CA ALA A 428 -14.05 20.38 -11.79
C ALA A 428 -12.83 21.31 -11.97
N ALA A 429 -12.06 21.15 -13.05
CA ALA A 429 -10.96 22.05 -13.38
C ALA A 429 -11.47 23.41 -13.91
N GLU A 430 -12.51 23.41 -14.76
CA GLU A 430 -13.14 24.65 -15.24
C GLU A 430 -13.84 25.42 -14.11
N LEU A 431 -14.56 24.73 -13.21
CA LEU A 431 -15.17 25.31 -12.01
C LEU A 431 -14.13 25.81 -10.97
N ALA A 432 -12.90 25.30 -11.01
CA ALA A 432 -11.80 25.84 -10.23
C ALA A 432 -11.17 27.08 -10.90
N GLY A 433 -10.93 27.04 -12.21
CA GLY A 433 -10.34 28.14 -12.98
C GLY A 433 -11.25 29.37 -13.15
N THR A 434 -12.57 29.19 -13.11
CA THR A 434 -13.55 30.28 -13.17
C THR A 434 -13.76 31.03 -11.85
N ARG A 435 -13.18 30.55 -10.73
CA ARG A 435 -13.14 31.31 -9.47
C ARG A 435 -12.00 32.34 -9.51
N PRO A 436 -12.28 33.65 -9.44
CA PRO A 436 -11.22 34.65 -9.39
C PRO A 436 -10.37 34.44 -8.12
N ALA A 437 -9.05 34.53 -8.27
CA ALA A 437 -8.08 34.27 -7.21
C ALA A 437 -8.07 35.37 -6.13
N SER A 438 -9.15 35.45 -5.33
CA SER A 438 -9.22 36.32 -4.16
C SER A 438 -8.14 35.91 -3.16
N ALA A 439 -7.06 36.68 -3.09
CA ALA A 439 -5.84 36.28 -2.41
C ALA A 439 -6.08 35.94 -0.92
N TYR A 440 -5.99 34.64 -0.59
CA TYR A 440 -5.84 34.16 0.78
C TYR A 440 -4.46 34.54 1.33
N ARG A 441 -4.27 35.85 1.59
CA ARG A 441 -3.17 36.34 2.42
C ARG A 441 -3.34 35.72 3.80
N CYS A 442 -2.52 34.73 4.12
CA CYS A 442 -2.41 34.18 5.46
C CYS A 442 -1.98 35.29 6.43
N ARG A 443 -2.94 35.97 7.04
CA ARG A 443 -2.71 36.95 8.11
C ARG A 443 -2.41 36.17 9.39
N SER A 444 -1.16 35.78 9.56
CA SER A 444 -0.61 35.27 10.81
C SER A 444 -0.80 36.31 11.92
N ARG A 445 -1.90 36.19 12.66
CA ARG A 445 -2.34 37.18 13.65
C ARG A 445 -1.57 37.02 14.96
N TRP A 446 -0.27 37.29 14.90
CA TRP A 446 0.57 37.49 16.08
C TRP A 446 -0.03 38.59 16.96
N SER A 447 -0.35 38.23 18.20
CA SER A 447 -0.98 39.10 19.18
C SER A 447 -0.03 40.21 19.63
N ARG A 448 0.04 41.31 18.89
CA ARG A 448 0.66 42.55 19.38
C ARG A 448 -0.23 43.17 20.45
N CYS A 449 0.23 43.16 21.69
CA CYS A 449 -0.29 44.02 22.73
C CYS A 449 -0.15 45.49 22.29
N LEU A 450 -1.20 46.29 22.51
CA LEU A 450 -1.17 47.75 22.38
C LEU A 450 -1.76 48.36 23.67
N PRO A 451 -1.42 49.62 24.02
CA PRO A 451 -1.46 50.06 25.41
C PRO A 451 -2.86 50.39 25.93
N VAL A 452 -3.01 50.30 27.26
CA VAL A 452 -4.18 50.79 28.00
C VAL A 452 -4.13 52.34 28.04
N PRO A 453 -5.24 53.06 27.74
CA PRO A 453 -5.29 54.51 27.89
C PRO A 453 -5.29 54.93 29.37
N PRO A 454 -4.77 56.13 29.71
CA PRO A 454 -4.59 56.55 31.10
C PRO A 454 -5.93 56.79 31.82
N SER A 455 -6.01 56.36 33.07
CA SER A 455 -7.15 56.61 33.95
C SER A 455 -7.06 57.98 34.62
N ALA A 456 -8.19 58.68 34.71
CA ALA A 456 -8.32 59.92 35.47
C ALA A 456 -9.02 59.66 36.82
N SER A 457 -8.35 60.06 37.91
CA SER A 457 -8.90 60.39 39.23
C SER A 457 -10.03 59.54 39.84
N CYS A 458 -9.72 58.86 40.95
CA CYS A 458 -10.59 58.93 42.14
C CYS A 458 -9.77 58.75 43.45
N ARG A 459 -10.31 59.20 44.59
CA ARG A 459 -9.59 59.29 45.88
C ARG A 459 -9.77 58.02 46.75
N PRO A 460 -8.84 57.73 47.70
CA PRO A 460 -8.85 56.49 48.48
C PRO A 460 -9.76 56.54 49.74
N GLY A 461 -10.24 55.38 50.19
CA GLY A 461 -10.90 55.24 51.51
C GLY A 461 -11.39 53.82 51.86
N VAL A 462 -11.35 53.50 53.16
CA VAL A 462 -12.01 52.34 53.83
C VAL A 462 -11.38 50.95 53.55
N ARG A 463 -11.72 49.94 54.38
CA ARG A 463 -10.79 48.88 54.84
C ARG A 463 -11.55 47.58 55.27
N TRP A 464 -11.01 46.39 54.91
CA TRP A 464 -11.41 45.03 55.38
C TRP A 464 -12.82 44.49 54.95
N PRO A 465 -13.17 43.18 55.13
CA PRO A 465 -12.54 42.04 54.43
C PRO A 465 -13.59 41.01 53.85
N PRO A 466 -13.56 39.64 53.94
CA PRO A 466 -14.04 38.80 52.81
C PRO A 466 -15.20 37.81 53.09
N ARG A 467 -15.93 37.38 52.04
CA ARG A 467 -16.38 35.96 51.78
C ARG A 467 -17.35 35.78 50.58
N TRP A 468 -17.03 34.80 49.72
CA TRP A 468 -17.85 33.67 49.20
C TRP A 468 -19.33 33.82 48.72
N TRP A 469 -19.67 32.99 47.70
CA TRP A 469 -20.99 32.66 47.07
C TRP A 469 -21.43 33.62 45.95
N CYS A 470 -21.82 33.17 44.74
CA CYS A 470 -22.93 32.29 44.27
C CYS A 470 -24.31 32.99 44.31
N SER A 471 -25.21 32.89 43.31
CA SER A 471 -25.28 31.99 42.12
C SER A 471 -26.31 32.48 41.06
N ALA A 472 -26.28 31.87 39.84
CA ALA A 472 -27.38 31.68 38.87
C ALA A 472 -28.11 32.94 38.30
N THR A 473 -28.86 32.95 37.18
CA THR A 473 -29.43 31.94 36.22
C THR A 473 -29.56 32.66 34.83
N ALA A 474 -30.10 32.23 33.67
CA ALA A 474 -30.84 31.06 33.13
C ALA A 474 -30.75 31.01 31.56
N CYS A 475 -31.77 30.45 30.90
CA CYS A 475 -32.21 30.62 29.49
C CYS A 475 -31.41 29.94 28.33
N CYS A 476 -31.93 28.78 27.89
CA CYS A 476 -31.73 28.12 26.59
C CYS A 476 -32.91 28.52 25.62
N PRO A 477 -33.24 27.86 24.46
CA PRO A 477 -32.81 26.59 23.81
C PRO A 477 -32.49 26.77 22.29
N PRO A 478 -32.55 25.76 21.37
CA PRO A 478 -32.57 24.28 21.45
C PRO A 478 -31.26 23.63 20.87
N ARG A 479 -30.83 22.38 21.15
CA ARG A 479 -31.44 21.02 20.99
C ARG A 479 -31.78 20.70 19.53
N ILE A 480 -31.42 19.55 18.93
CA ILE A 480 -31.63 18.12 19.27
C ILE A 480 -30.49 17.31 18.58
N TRP A 481 -29.94 16.16 19.03
CA TRP A 481 -30.13 15.24 20.18
C TRP A 481 -28.79 14.52 20.54
N CYS A 482 -28.78 13.56 21.49
CA CYS A 482 -27.68 12.60 21.70
C CYS A 482 -28.13 11.40 22.57
N SER A 483 -27.69 10.17 22.25
CA SER A 483 -28.00 8.95 23.02
C SER A 483 -26.77 8.31 23.70
N ARG A 484 -26.62 8.65 24.99
CA ARG A 484 -26.15 7.81 26.11
C ARG A 484 -25.32 6.55 25.82
N TYR A 485 -24.12 6.49 26.42
CA TYR A 485 -23.70 5.33 27.23
C TYR A 485 -23.09 5.82 28.54
N ARG A 486 -23.21 5.03 29.63
CA ARG A 486 -22.86 5.48 31.00
C ARG A 486 -22.37 4.33 31.90
N HIS A 487 -21.07 4.11 31.98
CA HIS A 487 -20.37 3.41 33.08
C HIS A 487 -18.95 4.01 33.18
N GLY A 488 -18.26 4.11 34.32
CA GLY A 488 -18.60 3.59 35.66
C GLY A 488 -17.41 2.86 36.28
N TRP A 489 -16.30 3.55 36.56
CA TRP A 489 -15.03 2.96 37.02
C TRP A 489 -14.52 3.59 38.34
N PRO A 490 -14.03 2.79 39.32
CA PRO A 490 -13.58 3.28 40.63
C PRO A 490 -12.08 3.64 40.68
N ARG A 491 -11.70 4.45 41.68
CA ARG A 491 -10.29 4.79 42.01
C ARG A 491 -9.68 3.85 43.06
N ARG A 492 -8.46 3.37 42.79
CA ARG A 492 -7.35 2.91 43.69
C ARG A 492 -6.19 2.52 42.74
N TRP A 493 -4.90 2.76 42.98
CA TRP A 493 -4.12 3.09 44.19
C TRP A 493 -3.16 4.30 43.97
N ARG A 494 -2.30 4.60 44.96
CA ARG A 494 -1.16 5.55 44.89
C ARG A 494 0.11 4.89 45.45
N THR A 495 1.27 5.46 45.08
CA THR A 495 2.63 5.23 45.68
C THR A 495 3.25 3.83 45.44
N ALA A 496 4.58 3.66 45.30
CA ALA A 496 5.69 4.64 45.37
C ALA A 496 6.89 4.32 44.43
N ILE A 497 7.62 5.40 44.10
CA ILE A 497 9.06 5.57 43.81
C ILE A 497 9.97 4.32 43.81
N TRP A 498 10.83 4.19 42.79
CA TRP A 498 12.30 4.05 42.97
C TRP A 498 13.04 4.76 41.83
N VAL A 499 14.23 5.29 42.13
CA VAL A 499 15.15 5.96 41.18
C VAL A 499 16.43 5.15 41.10
N TRP A 500 17.04 5.04 39.91
CA TRP A 500 18.43 4.62 39.81
C TRP A 500 19.21 5.48 38.82
N ILE A 501 20.37 5.96 39.28
CA ILE A 501 21.37 6.68 38.49
C ILE A 501 22.69 5.94 38.68
N SER A 502 23.26 5.46 37.58
CA SER A 502 24.66 5.07 37.49
C SER A 502 25.21 5.70 36.19
N SER A 503 26.15 6.65 36.20
CA SER A 503 27.39 6.79 36.97
C SER A 503 28.46 5.77 36.56
N SER A 504 29.17 6.08 35.48
CA SER A 504 30.48 5.50 35.14
C SER A 504 31.32 6.55 34.40
N CYS A 505 32.25 7.21 35.10
CA CYS A 505 33.20 8.15 34.49
C CYS A 505 34.52 8.20 35.29
N CYS A 506 35.52 7.46 34.81
CA CYS A 506 36.95 7.53 35.13
C CYS A 506 37.69 6.62 34.12
N ARG A 507 38.89 6.92 33.63
CA ARG A 507 39.71 8.14 33.71
C ARG A 507 40.71 8.17 32.53
N ALA A 508 41.43 9.29 32.41
CA ALA A 508 42.62 9.47 31.56
C ALA A 508 43.74 8.46 31.92
N SER A 509 44.85 8.26 31.18
CA SER A 509 45.53 8.96 30.05
C SER A 509 46.47 7.93 29.35
N SER A 510 47.17 8.14 28.22
CA SER A 510 48.05 9.26 27.82
C SER A 510 48.61 9.10 26.37
N SER A 511 49.34 10.12 25.90
CA SER A 511 50.34 10.20 24.80
C SER A 511 50.95 8.91 24.21
N THR A 512 51.43 8.83 22.96
CA THR A 512 52.31 9.80 22.24
C THR A 512 52.18 9.88 20.71
N THR A 513 52.65 11.01 20.17
CA THR A 513 53.01 11.35 18.78
C THR A 513 53.76 10.30 17.95
N SER A 514 53.47 10.23 16.63
CA SER A 514 54.54 10.26 15.60
C SER A 514 54.05 10.74 14.21
N THR A 515 54.95 11.50 13.59
CA THR A 515 54.96 12.25 12.33
C THR A 515 54.86 11.48 10.99
N MET A 516 54.49 12.23 9.95
CA MET A 516 54.67 11.99 8.49
C MET A 516 56.16 11.77 8.09
N PRO A 517 56.54 11.31 6.86
CA PRO A 517 56.09 11.87 5.56
C PRO A 517 55.96 10.90 4.36
N ALA A 518 55.60 11.45 3.19
CA ALA A 518 55.43 10.76 1.89
C ALA A 518 56.64 10.88 0.95
N ARG A 519 56.70 10.07 -0.13
CA ARG A 519 57.20 10.48 -1.48
C ARG A 519 57.17 9.39 -2.58
N THR A 520 56.72 9.77 -3.79
CA THR A 520 57.19 9.32 -5.14
C THR A 520 57.02 7.83 -5.58
N ARG A 521 57.00 7.44 -6.88
CA ARG A 521 56.89 8.11 -8.21
C ARG A 521 56.53 7.06 -9.30
N ARG A 522 55.94 7.50 -10.42
CA ARG A 522 56.01 6.97 -11.83
C ARG A 522 55.72 5.46 -12.06
N ALA A 523 54.68 5.14 -12.83
CA ALA A 523 54.71 4.83 -14.28
C ALA A 523 55.17 3.39 -14.62
N GLY A 524 54.67 2.71 -15.65
CA GLY A 524 53.66 3.09 -16.65
C GLY A 524 53.50 2.01 -17.74
N ALA A 525 53.05 2.41 -18.92
CA ALA A 525 52.78 1.57 -20.11
C ALA A 525 51.59 0.59 -20.01
N ALA A 526 50.99 0.32 -21.17
CA ALA A 526 49.89 -0.62 -21.39
C ALA A 526 50.32 -1.65 -22.46
N ILE A 527 49.57 -2.75 -22.59
CA ILE A 527 49.41 -3.52 -23.83
C ILE A 527 48.18 -4.45 -23.70
N THR A 528 47.47 -4.63 -24.82
CA THR A 528 46.29 -5.48 -25.04
C THR A 528 46.41 -6.13 -26.43
N PRO A 529 45.56 -7.09 -26.82
CA PRO A 529 44.93 -8.19 -26.08
C PRO A 529 45.23 -9.54 -26.78
N ALA A 530 44.70 -10.66 -26.26
CA ALA A 530 44.53 -11.90 -27.03
C ALA A 530 43.34 -12.72 -26.50
N ALA A 531 42.67 -13.47 -27.38
CA ALA A 531 41.55 -14.34 -27.05
C ALA A 531 41.83 -15.78 -27.46
N ALA A 532 41.28 -16.75 -26.73
CA ALA A 532 41.07 -18.12 -27.20
C ALA A 532 39.91 -18.77 -26.44
N SER A 533 39.12 -19.58 -27.14
CA SER A 533 38.03 -20.39 -26.59
C SER A 533 38.41 -21.86 -26.64
N ALA A 534 38.20 -22.60 -25.54
CA ALA A 534 38.02 -24.05 -25.56
C ALA A 534 37.19 -24.48 -24.34
N ALA A 535 36.29 -25.44 -24.53
CA ALA A 535 35.51 -26.06 -23.46
C ALA A 535 35.88 -27.54 -23.33
N SER A 536 35.90 -28.06 -22.10
CA SER A 536 35.69 -29.49 -21.85
C SER A 536 35.14 -29.75 -20.45
N ILE A 537 34.46 -30.89 -20.33
CA ILE A 537 33.70 -31.33 -19.16
C ILE A 537 34.51 -32.40 -18.40
N CYS A 538 34.75 -32.24 -17.10
CA CYS A 538 34.36 -33.28 -16.11
C CYS A 538 34.67 -32.97 -14.62
N ARG A 539 33.64 -33.20 -13.80
CA ARG A 539 33.62 -33.92 -12.50
C ARG A 539 34.58 -33.55 -11.34
N THR A 540 33.91 -33.33 -10.20
CA THR A 540 34.25 -33.76 -8.82
C THR A 540 35.48 -33.19 -8.10
N GLY A 541 35.21 -32.50 -6.98
CA GLY A 541 36.25 -32.08 -6.01
C GLY A 541 35.69 -31.30 -4.81
N ARG A 542 34.92 -31.94 -3.92
CA ARG A 542 34.52 -31.32 -2.64
C ARG A 542 35.72 -31.28 -1.69
N TRP A 543 36.18 -30.09 -1.32
CA TRP A 543 36.99 -29.87 -0.13
C TRP A 543 36.24 -29.01 0.87
N VAL A 544 35.85 -29.61 2.00
CA VAL A 544 35.23 -28.92 3.13
C VAL A 544 36.21 -29.02 4.30
N LEU A 545 36.82 -27.90 4.67
CA LEU A 545 37.66 -27.80 5.86
C LEU A 545 36.79 -27.94 7.11
N ARG A 546 36.93 -29.06 7.83
CA ARG A 546 36.43 -29.20 9.20
C ARG A 546 37.34 -28.46 10.16
N TRP A 547 36.74 -27.74 11.11
CA TRP A 547 37.27 -27.64 12.46
C TRP A 547 36.27 -28.30 13.42
N HIS A 548 36.79 -29.03 14.40
CA HIS A 548 36.00 -29.78 15.38
C HIS A 548 35.97 -29.06 16.72
N TRP A 549 34.84 -29.15 17.43
CA TRP A 549 34.83 -29.57 18.84
C TRP A 549 33.49 -30.26 19.18
N PRO A 550 33.40 -31.08 20.25
CA PRO A 550 32.33 -32.07 20.39
C PRO A 550 31.26 -31.71 21.44
N ILE A 551 30.03 -32.19 21.20
CA ILE A 551 29.01 -32.40 22.25
C ILE A 551 28.54 -33.85 22.13
N ARG A 552 28.41 -34.54 23.28
CA ARG A 552 27.92 -35.93 23.35
C ARG A 552 26.39 -35.94 23.36
N CYS A 553 25.80 -36.84 22.56
CA CYS A 553 24.42 -37.32 22.77
C CYS A 553 24.46 -38.84 23.00
N GLY A 554 23.71 -39.34 23.97
CA GLY A 554 23.57 -40.78 24.24
C GLY A 554 22.49 -41.44 23.36
N PRO A 555 22.53 -42.76 23.17
CA PRO A 555 21.49 -43.50 22.44
C PRO A 555 20.22 -43.69 23.26
N ALA A 556 19.09 -43.88 22.57
CA ALA A 556 17.80 -44.19 23.17
C ALA A 556 17.72 -45.64 23.68
N TRP A 557 16.77 -45.90 24.58
CA TRP A 557 16.30 -47.24 24.94
C TRP A 557 14.79 -47.35 24.75
N THR A 558 14.32 -48.57 24.49
CA THR A 558 12.96 -48.88 24.00
C THR A 558 11.98 -49.32 25.11
N MET A 559 10.72 -49.49 24.71
CA MET A 559 9.56 -49.75 25.56
C MET A 559 9.66 -51.02 26.43
N GLY A 560 9.00 -51.00 27.59
CA GLY A 560 8.57 -52.17 28.35
C GLY A 560 7.18 -51.92 28.94
N THR A 561 6.26 -52.89 28.79
CA THR A 561 4.82 -52.74 29.08
C THR A 561 4.37 -53.57 30.29
N TRP A 562 3.27 -53.16 30.94
CA TRP A 562 2.53 -53.99 31.89
C TRP A 562 1.01 -53.79 31.75
N ALA A 563 0.33 -54.78 31.17
CA ALA A 563 -1.13 -54.95 31.19
C ALA A 563 -1.51 -56.38 30.76
N GLY A 564 -2.63 -56.92 31.27
CA GLY A 564 -3.19 -58.23 30.93
C GLY A 564 -3.94 -58.86 32.13
N PRO A 565 -4.42 -60.11 32.04
CA PRO A 565 -4.50 -61.00 30.86
C PRO A 565 -5.95 -61.49 30.56
N GLY A 566 -6.16 -62.21 29.44
CA GLY A 566 -7.44 -62.88 29.14
C GLY A 566 -7.48 -63.65 27.81
N LEU A 567 -7.47 -64.99 27.90
CA LEU A 567 -7.66 -65.99 26.83
C LEU A 567 -8.76 -66.99 27.31
N PRO A 568 -9.23 -67.99 26.53
CA PRO A 568 -9.01 -68.35 25.12
C PRO A 568 -10.36 -68.30 24.31
N ARG A 569 -10.53 -68.80 23.07
CA ARG A 569 -9.77 -69.69 22.17
C ARG A 569 -9.70 -69.12 20.76
#